data_AF-A0A812KM13-F1
#
_entry.id   AF-A0A812KM13-F1
#
_cell.length_a   1.000
_cell.length_b   1.000
_cell.length_c   1.000
_cell.angle_alpha   90.00
_cell.angle_beta   90.00
_cell.angle_gamma   90.00
#
_symmetry.space_group_name_H-M   'P 1'
#
loop_
_entity.id
_entity.type
_entity.pdbx_description
1 polymer ?
#
loop_
_entity_poly.entity_id
_entity_poly.type
_entity_poly.pdbx_seq_one_letter_code
_entity_poly.pdbx_strand_id
1 'polypeptide(L)'
;AQKFIEHACNCQGGSCSCTDASCGCPVYVGFHFYAYDCQPESFGGYTALDSRLKAVAAIMEKYPFVKGAIVNEVGMLNCAPESLNPICVPNSGKYPASATSDHSCPSNDQLPNGMASFIDKIFDYVINAKTSDGREVVKGFSWFNQDQDGGTYNLRLFNDDGSINKAGEAYMAACARWRR
;
A
#
# COMPACT_ATOMS: atom_id res chain seq x y z
N ALA A 1 3.13 14.70 -6.39
CA ALA A 1 3.76 15.13 -5.13
C ALA A 1 4.74 16.29 -5.31
N GLN A 2 5.81 16.17 -6.10
CA GLN A 2 6.83 17.21 -6.24
C GLN A 2 6.30 18.63 -6.55
N LYS A 3 5.46 18.81 -7.58
CA LYS A 3 4.89 20.13 -7.92
C LYS A 3 4.09 20.75 -6.76
N PHE A 4 3.41 19.91 -5.98
CA PHE A 4 2.66 20.35 -4.80
C PHE A 4 3.60 20.80 -3.68
N ILE A 5 4.68 20.05 -3.42
CA ILE A 5 5.73 20.44 -2.46
C ILE A 5 6.36 21.77 -2.87
N GLU A 6 6.76 21.90 -4.15
CA GLU A 6 7.36 23.14 -4.68
C GLU A 6 6.45 24.35 -4.47
N HIS A 7 5.14 24.18 -4.67
CA HIS A 7 4.16 25.24 -4.45
C HIS A 7 3.90 25.52 -2.96
N ALA A 8 3.58 24.49 -2.18
CA ALA A 8 3.20 24.62 -0.76
C ALA A 8 4.36 25.11 0.12
N CYS A 9 5.59 24.72 -0.21
CA CYS A 9 6.80 25.10 0.53
C CYS A 9 7.51 26.32 -0.09
N ASN A 10 6.99 26.83 -1.23
CA ASN A 10 7.57 27.89 -2.06
C ASN A 10 9.07 27.64 -2.32
N CYS A 11 9.34 26.56 -3.06
CA CYS A 11 10.68 26.14 -3.43
C CYS A 11 11.12 26.72 -4.77
N GLN A 12 12.31 27.32 -4.82
CA GLN A 12 12.96 27.83 -6.03
C GLN A 12 14.40 27.32 -6.10
N GLY A 13 14.76 26.65 -7.20
CA GLY A 13 16.12 26.13 -7.40
C GLY A 13 16.57 25.11 -6.33
N GLY A 14 15.64 24.42 -5.67
CA GLY A 14 15.93 23.45 -4.61
C GLY A 14 16.00 24.04 -3.18
N SER A 15 15.91 25.37 -3.04
CA SER A 15 15.75 26.03 -1.74
C SER A 15 14.29 26.35 -1.50
N CYS A 16 13.78 26.10 -0.28
CA CYS A 16 12.38 26.33 0.08
C CYS A 16 12.28 27.38 1.18
N SER A 17 11.30 28.28 1.08
CA SER A 17 11.09 29.32 2.11
C SER A 17 10.59 28.75 3.43
N CYS A 18 9.95 27.59 3.40
CA CYS A 18 9.56 26.84 4.58
C CYS A 18 9.71 25.33 4.34
N THR A 19 9.98 24.57 5.39
CA THR A 19 10.31 23.13 5.32
C THR A 19 9.59 22.30 6.40
N ASP A 20 8.58 22.87 7.05
CA ASP A 20 7.87 22.19 8.14
C ASP A 20 6.35 22.36 8.05
N ALA A 21 5.62 21.52 8.78
CA ALA A 21 4.16 21.47 8.68
C ALA A 21 3.45 22.73 9.22
N SER A 22 4.09 23.54 10.07
CA SER A 22 3.47 24.71 10.69
C SER A 22 3.13 25.82 9.70
N CYS A 23 3.82 25.87 8.56
CA CYS A 23 3.55 26.80 7.47
C CYS A 23 2.75 26.16 6.32
N GLY A 24 2.24 24.93 6.49
CA GLY A 24 1.52 24.19 5.46
C GLY A 24 2.41 23.43 4.46
N CYS A 25 3.73 23.39 4.66
CA CYS A 25 4.64 22.59 3.85
C CYS A 25 4.51 21.10 4.23
N PRO A 26 4.14 20.20 3.30
CA PRO A 26 3.96 18.78 3.63
C PRO A 26 5.31 18.11 3.92
N VAL A 27 5.38 17.41 5.05
CA VAL A 27 6.57 16.65 5.47
C VAL A 27 6.43 15.13 5.26
N TYR A 28 5.29 14.68 4.73
CA TYR A 28 5.04 13.28 4.35
C TYR A 28 4.31 13.20 3.01
N VAL A 29 4.50 12.10 2.29
CA VAL A 29 3.71 11.73 1.10
C VAL A 29 2.69 10.67 1.50
N GLY A 30 1.39 11.02 1.47
CA GLY A 30 0.30 10.08 1.70
C GLY A 30 -0.16 9.41 0.40
N PHE A 31 -0.42 8.09 0.42
CA PHE A 31 -1.11 7.41 -0.68
C PHE A 31 -1.78 6.10 -0.26
N HIS A 32 -2.84 5.75 -0.98
CA HIS A 32 -3.47 4.42 -0.94
C HIS A 32 -2.85 3.48 -1.97
N PHE A 33 -2.84 2.19 -1.67
CA PHE A 33 -2.36 1.15 -2.57
C PHE A 33 -3.27 -0.09 -2.54
N TYR A 34 -3.80 -0.46 -3.70
CA TYR A 34 -4.55 -1.69 -3.85
C TYR A 34 -4.01 -2.51 -5.02
N ALA A 35 -3.83 -3.82 -4.81
CA ALA A 35 -3.61 -4.78 -5.89
C ALA A 35 -4.96 -5.34 -6.39
N TYR A 36 -4.93 -6.20 -7.42
CA TYR A 36 -6.13 -6.64 -8.13
C TYR A 36 -6.27 -8.17 -8.15
N ASP A 37 -7.51 -8.62 -7.92
CA ASP A 37 -8.04 -9.97 -8.23
C ASP A 37 -7.11 -11.11 -7.80
N CYS A 38 -6.52 -11.00 -6.61
CA CYS A 38 -5.61 -11.99 -6.03
C CYS A 38 -4.44 -12.38 -6.96
N GLN A 39 -4.06 -11.47 -7.86
CA GLN A 39 -3.03 -11.64 -8.88
C GLN A 39 -2.06 -10.44 -8.87
N PRO A 40 -1.45 -10.10 -7.70
CA PRO A 40 -0.61 -8.91 -7.57
C PRO A 40 0.65 -8.92 -8.42
N GLU A 41 1.12 -10.08 -8.87
CA GLU A 41 2.27 -10.17 -9.78
C GLU A 41 1.83 -10.02 -11.24
N SER A 42 0.84 -10.80 -11.68
CA SER A 42 0.36 -10.73 -13.08
C SER A 42 -0.18 -9.37 -13.46
N PHE A 43 -0.79 -8.65 -12.51
CA PHE A 43 -1.29 -7.29 -12.73
C PHE A 43 -0.32 -6.19 -12.30
N GLY A 44 0.94 -6.54 -12.00
CA GLY A 44 2.00 -5.57 -11.71
C GLY A 44 1.81 -4.78 -10.41
N GLY A 45 0.98 -5.26 -9.49
CA GLY A 45 0.73 -4.63 -8.19
C GLY A 45 2.00 -4.42 -7.39
N TYR A 46 2.87 -5.45 -7.26
CA TYR A 46 4.14 -5.31 -6.54
C TYR A 46 5.08 -4.31 -7.20
N THR A 47 5.19 -4.35 -8.53
CA THR A 47 5.99 -3.39 -9.31
C THR A 47 5.46 -1.96 -9.15
N ALA A 48 4.14 -1.78 -9.11
CA ALA A 48 3.51 -0.49 -8.90
C ALA A 48 3.78 0.07 -7.49
N LEU A 49 3.74 -0.78 -6.46
CA LEU A 49 4.12 -0.38 -5.09
C LEU A 49 5.59 0.04 -5.02
N ASP A 50 6.50 -0.80 -5.50
CA ASP A 50 7.94 -0.52 -5.54
C ASP A 50 8.24 0.80 -6.26
N SER A 51 7.62 1.02 -7.41
CA SER A 51 7.76 2.25 -8.19
C SER A 51 7.30 3.49 -7.41
N ARG A 52 6.18 3.39 -6.66
CA ARG A 52 5.71 4.47 -5.80
C ARG A 52 6.67 4.75 -4.64
N LEU A 53 7.19 3.71 -4.00
CA LEU A 53 8.16 3.85 -2.91
C LEU A 53 9.46 4.49 -3.39
N LYS A 54 9.98 4.08 -4.55
CA LYS A 54 11.13 4.72 -5.21
C LYS A 54 10.88 6.19 -5.54
N ALA A 55 9.68 6.53 -6.01
CA ALA A 55 9.32 7.93 -6.24
C ALA A 55 9.31 8.76 -4.95
N VAL A 56 8.87 8.18 -3.82
CA VAL A 56 8.98 8.86 -2.52
C VAL A 56 10.43 8.99 -2.06
N ALA A 57 11.26 7.95 -2.23
CA ALA A 57 12.69 8.03 -1.93
C ALA A 57 13.37 9.19 -2.68
N ALA A 58 13.11 9.32 -3.98
CA ALA A 58 13.63 10.43 -4.80
C ALA A 58 13.15 11.81 -4.30
N ILE A 59 11.92 11.89 -3.79
CA ILE A 59 11.41 13.12 -3.16
C ILE A 59 12.16 13.43 -1.86
N MET A 60 12.42 12.43 -1.01
CA MET A 60 13.18 12.60 0.24
C MET A 60 14.64 12.98 0.01
N GLU A 61 15.24 12.54 -1.10
CA GLU A 61 16.58 12.92 -1.52
C GLU A 61 16.61 14.35 -2.03
N LYS A 62 15.63 14.74 -2.84
CA LYS A 62 15.51 16.09 -3.36
C LYS A 62 15.13 17.12 -2.28
N TYR A 63 14.27 16.73 -1.35
CA TYR A 63 13.74 17.56 -0.27
C TYR A 63 13.98 16.89 1.08
N PRO A 64 15.15 17.11 1.72
CA PRO A 64 15.53 16.39 2.94
C PRO A 64 14.58 16.56 4.13
N PHE A 65 13.74 17.60 4.12
CA PHE A 65 12.72 17.83 5.14
C PHE A 65 11.48 16.92 4.99
N VAL A 66 11.29 16.29 3.81
CA VAL A 66 10.28 15.25 3.62
C VAL A 66 10.76 13.97 4.30
N LYS A 67 9.97 13.50 5.25
CA LYS A 67 10.33 12.42 6.18
C LYS A 67 10.02 11.02 5.65
N GLY A 68 9.16 10.91 4.64
CA GLY A 68 8.81 9.64 4.01
C GLY A 68 7.35 9.52 3.60
N ALA A 69 6.90 8.29 3.44
CA ALA A 69 5.54 7.91 3.05
C ALA A 69 4.67 7.52 4.24
N ILE A 70 3.38 7.86 4.16
CA ILE A 70 2.32 7.23 4.95
C ILE A 70 1.42 6.49 3.96
N VAL A 71 1.47 5.17 3.98
CA VAL A 71 0.60 4.33 3.16
C VAL A 71 -0.67 4.06 3.96
N ASN A 72 -1.66 4.93 3.81
CA ASN A 72 -2.78 5.04 4.75
C ASN A 72 -3.93 4.06 4.47
N GLU A 73 -3.99 3.44 3.30
CA GLU A 73 -4.88 2.30 3.03
C GLU A 73 -4.18 1.34 2.10
N VAL A 74 -4.15 0.07 2.50
CA VAL A 74 -3.62 -1.03 1.70
C VAL A 74 -4.60 -2.18 1.67
N GLY A 75 -4.81 -2.76 0.49
CA GLY A 75 -5.70 -3.89 0.32
C GLY A 75 -5.64 -4.55 -1.05
N MET A 76 -6.63 -5.39 -1.31
CA MET A 76 -6.83 -6.06 -2.59
C MET A 76 -8.24 -5.77 -3.10
N LEU A 77 -8.33 -5.30 -4.33
CA LEU A 77 -9.59 -5.12 -5.04
C LEU A 77 -10.05 -6.43 -5.66
N ASN A 78 -11.34 -6.72 -5.56
CA ASN A 78 -11.99 -7.90 -6.11
C ASN A 78 -12.49 -7.64 -7.54
N CYS A 79 -11.57 -7.21 -8.40
CA CYS A 79 -11.81 -6.93 -9.79
C CYS A 79 -10.53 -7.12 -10.60
N ALA A 80 -10.66 -7.51 -11.88
CA ALA A 80 -9.55 -7.41 -12.82
C ALA A 80 -9.29 -5.92 -13.16
N PRO A 81 -8.04 -5.53 -13.43
CA PRO A 81 -7.76 -4.19 -13.94
C PRO A 81 -8.27 -4.08 -15.38
N GLU A 82 -9.26 -3.21 -15.65
CA GLU A 82 -9.71 -2.95 -17.02
C GLU A 82 -8.97 -1.76 -17.66
N SER A 83 -8.58 -1.91 -18.92
CA SER A 83 -7.86 -0.89 -19.70
C SER A 83 -8.77 0.13 -20.39
N LEU A 84 -10.10 -0.04 -20.32
CA LEU A 84 -11.08 0.81 -21.04
C LEU A 84 -12.23 1.33 -20.17
N ASN A 85 -12.49 0.74 -19.00
CA ASN A 85 -13.31 1.33 -17.94
C ASN A 85 -12.48 1.42 -16.65
N PRO A 86 -12.21 2.62 -16.13
CA PRO A 86 -11.38 2.79 -14.93
C PRO A 86 -12.07 2.30 -13.64
N ILE A 87 -13.30 1.81 -13.74
CA ILE A 87 -14.12 1.42 -12.59
C ILE A 87 -13.88 -0.07 -12.34
N CYS A 88 -13.32 -0.36 -11.17
CA CYS A 88 -13.29 -1.69 -10.59
C CYS A 88 -14.73 -2.19 -10.41
N VAL A 89 -15.18 -3.12 -11.27
CA VAL A 89 -16.48 -3.79 -11.10
C VAL A 89 -16.26 -4.95 -10.11
N PRO A 90 -16.83 -4.93 -8.89
CA PRO A 90 -16.57 -5.97 -7.90
C PRO A 90 -17.03 -7.35 -8.36
N ASN A 91 -16.39 -8.40 -7.85
CA ASN A 91 -16.61 -9.79 -8.26
C ASN A 91 -16.36 -10.04 -9.75
N SER A 92 -15.46 -9.26 -10.37
CA SER A 92 -14.98 -9.50 -11.73
C SER A 92 -13.55 -10.04 -11.70
N GLY A 93 -13.17 -10.85 -12.68
CA GLY A 93 -11.83 -11.42 -12.76
C GLY A 93 -11.79 -12.92 -12.58
N LYS A 94 -10.59 -13.45 -12.35
CA LYS A 94 -10.30 -14.88 -12.29
C LYS A 94 -10.67 -15.48 -10.94
N TYR A 95 -10.59 -14.71 -9.87
CA TYR A 95 -10.82 -15.15 -8.49
C TYR A 95 -11.92 -14.30 -7.83
N PRO A 96 -13.16 -14.27 -8.36
CA PRO A 96 -14.21 -13.44 -7.78
C PRO A 96 -14.45 -13.83 -6.32
N ALA A 97 -14.57 -12.84 -5.42
CA ALA A 97 -14.74 -13.11 -3.99
C ALA A 97 -15.97 -13.99 -3.70
N SER A 98 -17.06 -13.86 -4.48
CA SER A 98 -18.24 -14.72 -4.36
C SER A 98 -17.99 -16.22 -4.58
N ALA A 99 -16.83 -16.60 -5.15
CA ALA A 99 -16.43 -17.99 -5.31
C ALA A 99 -15.70 -18.56 -4.08
N THR A 100 -15.35 -17.75 -3.08
CA THR A 100 -14.75 -18.20 -1.82
C THR A 100 -15.75 -18.04 -0.67
N SER A 101 -15.74 -18.98 0.27
CA SER A 101 -16.73 -19.03 1.36
C SER A 101 -16.60 -17.87 2.35
N ASP A 102 -15.41 -17.31 2.50
CA ASP A 102 -15.10 -16.17 3.37
C ASP A 102 -14.93 -14.86 2.59
N HIS A 103 -15.14 -14.90 1.27
CA HIS A 103 -14.93 -13.79 0.34
C HIS A 103 -13.51 -13.19 0.37
N SER A 104 -12.53 -13.92 0.90
CA SER A 104 -11.12 -13.51 0.89
C SER A 104 -10.40 -14.02 -0.37
N CYS A 105 -9.14 -13.61 -0.53
CA CYS A 105 -8.30 -14.17 -1.59
C CYS A 105 -8.04 -15.66 -1.35
N PRO A 106 -8.37 -16.54 -2.32
CA PRO A 106 -8.06 -17.95 -2.21
C PRO A 106 -6.55 -18.19 -2.30
N SER A 107 -6.13 -19.37 -1.86
CA SER A 107 -4.78 -19.87 -2.16
C SER A 107 -4.62 -20.08 -3.67
N ASN A 108 -3.53 -19.58 -4.24
CA ASN A 108 -3.18 -19.76 -5.66
C ASN A 108 -1.64 -19.68 -5.85
N ASP A 109 -1.17 -19.82 -7.09
CA ASP A 109 0.26 -19.85 -7.42
C ASP A 109 1.03 -18.57 -7.00
N GLN A 110 0.38 -17.41 -6.98
CA GLN A 110 0.97 -16.13 -6.53
C GLN A 110 0.78 -15.88 -5.04
N LEU A 111 -0.30 -16.44 -4.48
CA LEU A 111 -0.74 -16.26 -3.10
C LEU A 111 -0.93 -17.63 -2.44
N PRO A 112 0.14 -18.40 -2.14
CA PRO A 112 0.01 -19.77 -1.63
C PRO A 112 -0.74 -19.88 -0.29
N ASN A 113 -0.75 -18.80 0.51
CA ASN A 113 -1.53 -18.69 1.76
C ASN A 113 -2.67 -17.67 1.64
N GLY A 114 -3.17 -17.42 0.42
CA GLY A 114 -4.22 -16.42 0.17
C GLY A 114 -3.79 -15.01 0.55
N MET A 115 -4.69 -14.25 1.17
CA MET A 115 -4.42 -12.85 1.57
C MET A 115 -3.16 -12.68 2.45
N ALA A 116 -2.84 -13.66 3.29
CA ALA A 116 -1.65 -13.63 4.14
C ALA A 116 -0.36 -13.52 3.31
N SER A 117 -0.26 -14.23 2.18
CA SER A 117 0.91 -14.14 1.28
C SER A 117 1.10 -12.75 0.70
N PHE A 118 -0.01 -12.05 0.40
CA PHE A 118 0.05 -10.70 -0.12
C PHE A 118 0.57 -9.73 0.94
N ILE A 119 0.06 -9.82 2.18
CA ILE A 119 0.53 -9.00 3.31
C ILE A 119 2.02 -9.20 3.54
N ASP A 120 2.49 -10.44 3.65
CA ASP A 120 3.90 -10.76 3.87
C ASP A 120 4.80 -10.13 2.81
N LYS A 121 4.40 -10.27 1.54
CA LYS A 121 5.18 -9.78 0.40
C LYS A 121 5.19 -8.26 0.31
N ILE A 122 4.07 -7.58 0.56
CA ILE A 122 4.03 -6.11 0.62
C ILE A 122 4.99 -5.58 1.68
N PHE A 123 5.03 -6.23 2.85
CA PHE A 123 5.93 -5.79 3.91
C PHE A 123 7.41 -5.97 3.57
N ASP A 124 7.77 -6.94 2.72
CA ASP A 124 9.13 -7.00 2.17
C ASP A 124 9.48 -5.71 1.40
N TYR A 125 8.56 -5.18 0.58
CA TYR A 125 8.77 -3.91 -0.11
C TYR A 125 8.82 -2.72 0.85
N VAL A 126 7.93 -2.69 1.85
CA VAL A 126 7.88 -1.62 2.87
C VAL A 126 9.19 -1.55 3.65
N ILE A 127 9.70 -2.69 4.13
CA ILE A 127 10.91 -2.78 4.95
C ILE A 127 12.17 -2.45 4.13
N ASN A 128 12.22 -2.91 2.88
CA ASN A 128 13.40 -2.71 2.03
C ASN A 128 13.45 -1.35 1.35
N ALA A 129 12.37 -0.57 1.36
CA ALA A 129 12.34 0.75 0.74
C ALA A 129 13.20 1.75 1.52
N LYS A 130 14.37 2.07 0.98
CA LYS A 130 15.33 3.04 1.52
C LYS A 130 15.77 4.04 0.46
N THR A 131 16.11 5.24 0.89
CA THR A 131 16.87 6.20 0.09
C THR A 131 18.31 5.72 -0.12
N SER A 132 19.03 6.36 -1.03
CA SER A 132 20.46 6.07 -1.29
C SER A 132 21.36 6.29 -0.07
N ASP A 133 20.98 7.18 0.85
CA ASP A 133 21.66 7.43 2.13
C ASP A 133 21.15 6.55 3.29
N GLY A 134 20.28 5.57 3.01
CA GLY A 134 19.85 4.54 3.96
C GLY A 134 18.67 4.91 4.86
N ARG A 135 18.05 6.08 4.69
CA ARG A 135 16.82 6.44 5.42
C ARG A 135 15.66 5.58 4.93
N GLU A 136 14.88 5.03 5.86
CA GLU A 136 13.68 4.27 5.51
C GLU A 136 12.63 5.19 4.88
N VAL A 137 11.98 4.72 3.82
CA VAL A 137 10.99 5.48 3.07
C VAL A 137 9.63 5.47 3.74
N VAL A 138 9.18 4.32 4.26
CA VAL A 138 7.84 4.20 4.85
C VAL A 138 7.88 4.58 6.32
N LYS A 139 6.98 5.46 6.74
CA LYS A 139 6.85 5.98 8.13
C LYS A 139 5.49 5.69 8.75
N GLY A 140 4.51 5.31 7.94
CA GLY A 140 3.21 4.84 8.38
C GLY A 140 2.64 3.85 7.38
N PHE A 141 1.96 2.84 7.89
CA PHE A 141 1.26 1.83 7.10
C PHE A 141 -0.04 1.49 7.80
N SER A 142 -1.16 1.45 7.07
CA SER A 142 -2.43 0.95 7.60
C SER A 142 -3.16 0.09 6.57
N TRP A 143 -3.56 -1.09 7.05
CA TRP A 143 -4.38 -2.06 6.32
C TRP A 143 -5.85 -1.63 6.29
N PHE A 144 -6.51 -1.77 5.13
CA PHE A 144 -7.95 -1.51 5.00
C PHE A 144 -8.75 -2.70 5.56
N ASN A 145 -9.17 -2.61 6.81
CA ASN A 145 -9.75 -3.71 7.58
C ASN A 145 -11.30 -3.77 7.47
N GLN A 146 -11.83 -3.93 6.25
CA GLN A 146 -13.28 -4.01 5.98
C GLN A 146 -13.64 -5.24 5.14
N ASP A 147 -14.91 -5.65 5.18
CA ASP A 147 -15.44 -6.77 4.39
C ASP A 147 -16.12 -6.26 3.11
N GLN A 148 -15.48 -6.47 1.96
CA GLN A 148 -16.02 -6.15 0.63
C GLN A 148 -16.51 -4.71 0.43
N ASP A 149 -16.03 -3.77 1.25
CA ASP A 149 -16.34 -2.35 1.11
C ASP A 149 -15.55 -1.72 -0.05
N GLY A 150 -16.17 -0.79 -0.77
CA GLY A 150 -15.50 -0.10 -1.89
C GLY A 150 -15.00 -1.00 -3.03
N GLY A 151 -15.49 -2.25 -3.13
CA GLY A 151 -15.07 -3.22 -4.15
C GLY A 151 -13.85 -4.07 -3.79
N THR A 152 -13.48 -4.13 -2.50
CA THR A 152 -12.39 -5.01 -2.03
C THR A 152 -12.83 -6.47 -1.89
N TYR A 153 -11.87 -7.35 -1.63
CA TYR A 153 -12.16 -8.64 -0.97
C TYR A 153 -12.59 -8.43 0.48
N ASN A 154 -12.93 -9.51 1.19
CA ASN A 154 -12.91 -9.49 2.65
C ASN A 154 -11.47 -9.33 3.14
N LEU A 155 -11.18 -8.13 3.66
CA LEU A 155 -9.87 -7.74 4.18
C LEU A 155 -9.86 -7.71 5.72
N ARG A 156 -10.89 -8.24 6.39
CA ARG A 156 -10.90 -8.27 7.85
C ARG A 156 -9.73 -9.11 8.39
N LEU A 157 -9.14 -8.66 9.48
CA LEU A 157 -8.06 -9.34 10.21
C LEU A 157 -8.57 -10.25 11.34
N PHE A 158 -9.88 -10.21 11.59
CA PHE A 158 -10.58 -11.01 12.59
C PHE A 158 -11.73 -11.77 11.93
N ASN A 159 -12.00 -12.97 12.44
CA ASN A 159 -13.21 -13.71 12.13
C ASN A 159 -14.42 -13.10 12.86
N ASP A 160 -15.63 -13.55 12.52
CA ASP A 160 -16.88 -13.06 13.14
C ASP A 160 -16.96 -13.34 14.65
N ASP A 161 -16.26 -14.36 15.15
CA ASP A 161 -16.18 -14.70 16.57
C ASP A 161 -15.15 -13.85 17.35
N GLY A 162 -14.48 -12.91 16.67
CA GLY A 162 -13.44 -12.04 17.24
C GLY A 162 -12.06 -12.69 17.34
N SER A 163 -11.89 -13.94 16.91
CA SER A 163 -10.56 -14.56 16.80
C SER A 163 -9.76 -13.95 15.63
N ILE A 164 -8.44 -13.96 15.76
CA ILE A 164 -7.53 -13.46 14.70
C ILE A 164 -7.51 -14.49 13.57
N ASN A 165 -7.61 -14.03 12.32
CA ASN A 165 -7.53 -14.90 11.15
C ASN A 165 -6.12 -14.91 10.55
N LYS A 166 -5.90 -15.71 9.50
CA LYS A 166 -4.58 -15.85 8.86
C LYS A 166 -4.01 -14.52 8.32
N ALA A 167 -4.87 -13.63 7.81
CA ALA A 167 -4.44 -12.31 7.36
C ALA A 167 -4.03 -11.44 8.56
N GLY A 168 -4.77 -11.50 9.66
CA GLY A 168 -4.43 -10.86 10.93
C GLY A 168 -3.10 -11.34 11.51
N GLU A 169 -2.87 -12.65 11.54
CA GLU A 169 -1.59 -13.24 11.98
C GLU A 169 -0.42 -12.74 11.11
N ALA A 170 -0.58 -12.75 9.79
CA ALA A 170 0.42 -12.23 8.86
C ALA A 170 0.68 -10.74 9.09
N TYR A 171 -0.36 -9.93 9.26
CA TYR A 171 -0.22 -8.50 9.54
C TYR A 171 0.55 -8.23 10.83
N MET A 172 0.21 -8.95 11.91
CA MET A 172 0.93 -8.84 13.18
C MET A 172 2.41 -9.24 13.06
N ALA A 173 2.69 -10.37 12.40
CA ALA A 173 4.05 -10.84 12.17
C ALA A 173 4.87 -9.85 11.33
N ALA A 174 4.25 -9.30 10.29
CA ALA A 174 4.87 -8.33 9.39
C ALA A 174 5.14 -6.99 10.09
N CYS A 175 4.23 -6.49 10.92
CA CYS A 175 4.47 -5.32 11.78
C CYS A 175 5.61 -5.58 12.78
N ALA A 176 5.68 -6.77 13.37
CA ALA A 176 6.75 -7.14 14.30
C ALA A 176 8.13 -7.21 13.60
N ARG A 177 8.16 -7.61 12.33
CA ARG A 177 9.37 -7.53 11.47
C ARG A 177 9.76 -6.09 11.19
N TRP A 178 8.79 -5.24 10.81
CA TRP A 178 9.06 -3.85 10.42
C TRP A 178 9.55 -2.96 11.56
N ARG A 179 9.18 -3.27 12.81
CA ARG A 179 9.67 -2.53 13.99
C ARG A 179 11.20 -2.66 14.23
N ARG A 180 11.87 -3.63 13.59
CA ARG A 180 13.29 -3.94 13.83
C ARG A 180 14.21 -3.11 12.95
#